data_AF-A0A1M6ZT36-F1
#
_entry.id   AF-A0A1M6ZT36-F1
#
_cell.length_a   1.000
_cell.length_b   1.000
_cell.length_c   1.000
_cell.angle_alpha   90.00
_cell.angle_beta   90.00
_cell.angle_gamma   90.00
#
_symmetry.space_group_name_H-M   'P 1'
#
loop_
_entity.id
_entity.type
_entity.pdbx_description
1 polymer ?
#
loop_
_entity_poly.entity_id
_entity_poly.type
_entity_poly.pdbx_seq_one_letter_code
_entity_poly.pdbx_strand_id
1 'polypeptide(L)'
;MKKYCYSLLFGVLFSAPTLACLNGDTLKLEDGTMLYEDYDGFVPYGHMFVGKEDLITVLESLEKGYKETNNLNYLSDKGLILIIQGRYKEAIELYKKIETLEPNRYSTASNIGTAYELIGNNTEALKWIEKAVKIDPKSHFDSEWIHVNILRAKIKGDQFINSEFLLGNDFGKEKLPTSDMQKKDLLTLRQELYYQLNERITFVKPKDKIVAQLLFDLGNISYMIGDKEEAMEDYQLAEKYGYAGQIIEKRSKLYSPKVIDNIERKIVKEGKYQIKPTRRSQWMETLVSVFALIVSGLIIFIFRKKIFPMLK
;
A
#
# COMPACT_ATOMS: atom_id res chain seq x y z
N MET A 1 -42.37 -0.30 40.72
CA MET A 1 -42.69 -0.05 39.30
C MET A 1 -42.28 1.37 38.92
N LYS A 2 -41.43 1.48 37.89
CA LYS A 2 -41.06 2.67 37.09
C LYS A 2 -40.48 3.90 37.81
N LYS A 3 -39.22 4.21 37.49
CA LYS A 3 -38.70 5.44 36.81
C LYS A 3 -37.19 5.56 37.12
N TYR A 4 -36.33 5.07 36.22
CA TYR A 4 -35.76 5.78 35.06
C TYR A 4 -34.70 6.81 35.43
N CYS A 5 -33.51 6.60 34.81
CA CYS A 5 -32.57 7.61 34.30
C CYS A 5 -32.00 8.60 35.34
N TYR A 6 -30.71 8.83 35.48
CA TYR A 6 -29.67 9.12 34.50
C TYR A 6 -28.35 9.04 35.27
N SER A 7 -27.36 8.25 34.85
CA SER A 7 -26.01 8.79 34.60
C SER A 7 -25.09 7.72 34.02
N LEU A 8 -25.61 6.90 33.11
CA LEU A 8 -24.80 6.15 32.14
C LEU A 8 -24.54 7.06 30.92
N LEU A 9 -23.93 8.22 31.16
CA LEU A 9 -23.72 9.22 30.12
C LEU A 9 -22.61 10.20 30.51
N PHE A 10 -21.42 9.71 30.88
CA PHE A 10 -20.17 10.50 30.85
C PHE A 10 -18.92 9.59 30.87
N GLY A 11 -18.93 8.55 30.04
CA GLY A 11 -17.81 7.60 29.92
C GLY A 11 -17.52 7.12 28.51
N VAL A 12 -18.00 7.81 27.47
CA VAL A 12 -17.80 7.41 26.05
C VAL A 12 -17.40 8.59 25.14
N LEU A 13 -17.16 9.80 25.67
CA LEU A 13 -17.00 10.99 24.81
C LEU A 13 -15.60 11.53 24.55
N PHE A 14 -14.51 11.01 25.14
CA PHE A 14 -13.16 11.49 24.76
C PHE A 14 -12.06 10.41 24.85
N SER A 15 -12.33 9.24 24.27
CA SER A 15 -11.27 8.35 23.81
C SER A 15 -11.76 7.52 22.62
N ALA A 16 -12.42 8.16 21.66
CA ALA A 16 -12.19 7.73 20.30
C ALA A 16 -10.75 8.19 20.00
N PRO A 17 -9.76 7.29 19.85
CA PRO A 17 -8.61 7.69 19.07
C PRO A 17 -9.20 8.23 17.77
N THR A 18 -8.91 9.49 17.44
CA THR A 18 -8.97 9.90 16.04
C THR A 18 -7.98 8.98 15.35
N LEU A 19 -8.47 7.84 14.88
CA LEU A 19 -7.86 7.03 13.85
C LEU A 19 -7.90 7.92 12.59
N ALA A 20 -7.11 9.00 12.59
CA ALA A 20 -6.34 9.28 11.41
C ALA A 20 -5.46 8.04 11.28
N CYS A 21 -5.91 7.08 10.48
CA CYS A 21 -5.12 5.92 10.10
C CYS A 21 -3.86 6.47 9.41
N LEU A 22 -2.83 6.78 10.19
CA LEU A 22 -1.45 6.92 9.75
C LEU A 22 -0.91 5.49 9.72
N ASN A 23 -1.37 4.72 8.73
CA ASN A 23 -0.99 3.33 8.54
C ASN A 23 -0.28 3.26 7.19
N GLY A 24 1.03 3.46 7.20
CA GLY A 24 1.89 3.08 6.09
C GLY A 24 1.81 1.58 5.80
N ASP A 25 2.05 1.19 4.55
CA ASP A 25 2.16 -0.22 4.18
C ASP A 25 3.50 -0.75 4.69
N THR A 26 3.45 -1.81 5.49
CA THR A 26 4.64 -2.46 6.04
C THR A 26 4.63 -3.94 5.70
N LEU A 27 5.80 -4.48 5.40
CA LEU A 27 5.97 -5.91 5.25
C LEU A 27 7.01 -6.43 6.24
N LYS A 28 6.55 -7.31 7.12
CA LYS A 28 7.39 -8.06 8.05
C LYS A 28 7.45 -9.52 7.59
N LEU A 29 8.66 -10.03 7.44
CA LEU A 29 8.91 -11.42 7.10
C LEU A 29 8.72 -12.33 8.31
N GLU A 30 8.59 -13.63 8.05
CA GLU A 30 8.39 -14.69 9.05
C GLU A 30 9.58 -14.81 10.03
N ASP A 31 10.81 -14.44 9.60
CA ASP A 31 11.96 -14.36 10.50
C ASP A 31 11.98 -13.09 11.39
N GLY A 32 11.00 -12.22 11.19
CA GLY A 32 10.82 -10.98 11.92
C GLY A 32 11.49 -9.76 11.30
N THR A 33 12.19 -9.90 10.17
CA THR A 33 12.78 -8.76 9.47
C THR A 33 11.69 -7.85 8.88
N MET A 34 11.80 -6.55 9.12
CA MET A 34 11.01 -5.53 8.41
C MET A 34 11.64 -5.32 7.03
N LEU A 35 10.95 -5.74 5.97
CA LEU A 35 11.45 -5.66 4.59
C LEU A 35 11.32 -4.25 4.02
N TYR A 36 10.19 -3.59 4.28
CA TYR A 36 9.94 -2.19 3.96
C TYR A 36 8.87 -1.60 4.88
N GLU A 37 8.88 -0.28 4.96
CA GLU A 37 7.87 0.56 5.58
C GLU A 37 7.67 1.77 4.66
N ASP A 38 6.50 1.85 4.03
CA ASP A 38 6.13 2.94 3.15
C ASP A 38 5.36 4.00 3.93
N TYR A 39 5.63 5.27 3.65
CA TYR A 39 5.06 6.40 4.40
C TYR A 39 3.80 6.95 3.74
N ASP A 40 2.97 7.64 4.54
CA ASP A 40 1.63 8.09 4.14
C ASP A 40 1.59 8.97 2.87
N GLY A 41 0.60 8.67 2.02
CA GLY A 41 0.21 9.38 0.80
C GLY A 41 -0.30 8.41 -0.28
N PHE A 42 -0.93 8.93 -1.34
CA PHE A 42 -1.33 8.14 -2.50
C PHE A 42 -0.43 8.35 -3.73
N VAL A 43 0.81 8.79 -3.53
CA VAL A 43 1.79 8.94 -4.62
C VAL A 43 2.72 7.73 -4.64
N PRO A 44 2.68 6.89 -5.70
CA PRO A 44 3.38 5.60 -5.70
C PRO A 44 4.85 5.77 -6.06
N TYR A 45 5.71 5.69 -5.05
CA TYR A 45 7.17 5.81 -5.21
C TYR A 45 7.89 4.46 -5.30
N GLY A 46 7.16 3.38 -5.07
CA GLY A 46 7.70 2.02 -4.93
C GLY A 46 8.25 1.77 -3.53
N HIS A 47 8.35 0.49 -3.19
CA HIS A 47 8.87 0.04 -1.90
C HIS A 47 10.36 0.32 -1.76
N MET A 48 10.74 0.84 -0.60
CA MET A 48 12.14 0.96 -0.21
C MET A 48 12.58 -0.24 0.59
N PHE A 49 13.20 -1.21 -0.09
CA PHE A 49 13.73 -2.40 0.56
C PHE A 49 15.00 -2.13 1.37
N VAL A 50 15.24 -2.97 2.38
CA VAL A 50 16.53 -3.09 3.08
C VAL A 50 17.70 -3.35 2.11
N GLY A 51 18.92 -3.07 2.55
CA GLY A 51 20.11 -3.11 1.69
C GLY A 51 20.42 -4.51 1.15
N LYS A 52 21.18 -4.59 0.04
CA LYS A 52 21.55 -5.89 -0.57
C LYS A 52 22.32 -6.82 0.38
N GLU A 53 23.18 -6.27 1.24
CA GLU A 53 23.91 -7.03 2.26
C GLU A 53 22.95 -7.63 3.30
N ASP A 54 21.91 -6.88 3.66
CA ASP A 54 20.86 -7.34 4.58
C ASP A 54 20.07 -8.51 3.95
N LEU A 55 19.77 -8.44 2.65
CA LEU A 55 19.02 -9.49 1.94
C LEU A 55 19.72 -10.86 1.93
N ILE A 56 21.05 -10.92 1.94
CA ILE A 56 21.79 -12.19 2.04
C ILE A 56 21.56 -12.83 3.42
N THR A 57 21.70 -12.02 4.47
CA THR A 57 21.47 -12.46 5.86
C THR A 57 20.03 -12.92 6.06
N VAL A 58 19.07 -12.20 5.47
CA VAL A 58 17.64 -12.58 5.47
C VAL A 58 17.44 -13.94 4.79
N LEU A 59 18.04 -14.18 3.63
CA LEU A 59 17.91 -15.49 2.95
C LEU A 59 18.43 -16.66 3.80
N GLU A 60 19.55 -16.47 4.50
CA GLU A 60 20.09 -17.49 5.41
C GLU A 60 19.18 -17.74 6.62
N SER A 61 18.64 -16.67 7.19
CA SER A 61 17.67 -16.70 8.29
C SER A 61 16.39 -17.44 7.89
N LEU A 62 15.81 -17.12 6.73
CA LEU A 62 14.62 -17.78 6.21
C LEU A 62 14.86 -19.27 5.91
N GLU A 63 16.00 -19.63 5.34
CA GLU A 63 16.37 -21.03 5.07
C GLU A 63 16.50 -21.83 6.38
N LYS A 64 17.12 -21.25 7.40
CA LYS A 64 17.21 -21.85 8.73
C LYS A 64 15.82 -22.02 9.36
N GLY A 65 15.00 -20.98 9.34
CA GLY A 65 13.63 -21.00 9.88
C GLY A 65 12.78 -22.08 9.24
N TYR A 66 12.86 -22.25 7.91
CA TYR A 66 12.19 -23.35 7.23
C TYR A 66 12.70 -24.73 7.67
N LYS A 67 14.02 -24.93 7.79
CA LYS A 67 14.58 -26.22 8.23
C LYS A 67 14.16 -26.61 9.65
N GLU A 68 14.01 -25.62 10.54
CA GLU A 68 13.63 -25.85 11.94
C GLU A 68 12.13 -26.09 12.10
N THR A 69 11.29 -25.45 11.29
CA THR A 69 9.83 -25.42 11.51
C THR A 69 9.02 -26.15 10.45
N ASN A 70 9.60 -26.36 9.26
CA ASN A 70 8.90 -26.74 8.04
C ASN A 70 7.73 -25.80 7.66
N ASN A 71 7.72 -24.55 8.16
CA ASN A 71 6.70 -23.55 7.84
C ASN A 71 6.95 -22.96 6.44
N LEU A 72 6.00 -23.15 5.53
CA LEU A 72 6.09 -22.71 4.14
C LEU A 72 6.09 -21.19 3.96
N ASN A 73 5.74 -20.40 4.99
CA ASN A 73 5.87 -18.95 4.95
C ASN A 73 7.33 -18.51 4.80
N TYR A 74 8.28 -19.19 5.46
CA TYR A 74 9.71 -18.94 5.25
C TYR A 74 10.14 -19.13 3.78
N LEU A 75 9.60 -20.17 3.12
CA LEU A 75 9.86 -20.37 1.69
C LEU A 75 9.16 -19.32 0.82
N SER A 76 7.96 -18.88 1.22
CA SER A 76 7.21 -17.84 0.51
C SER A 76 7.95 -16.51 0.56
N ASP A 77 8.48 -16.13 1.73
CA ASP A 77 9.29 -14.93 1.92
C ASP A 77 10.61 -15.04 1.17
N LYS A 78 11.24 -16.21 1.18
CA LYS A 78 12.45 -16.46 0.38
C LYS A 78 12.16 -16.24 -1.12
N GLY A 79 11.01 -16.70 -1.60
CA GLY A 79 10.54 -16.46 -2.96
C GLY A 79 10.41 -14.98 -3.29
N LEU A 80 9.91 -14.18 -2.35
CA LEU A 80 9.77 -12.74 -2.51
C LEU A 80 11.15 -12.07 -2.59
N ILE A 81 12.09 -12.46 -1.73
CA ILE A 81 13.47 -11.96 -1.80
C ILE A 81 14.12 -12.31 -3.14
N LEU A 82 13.88 -13.51 -3.68
CA LEU A 82 14.35 -13.89 -5.01
C LEU A 82 13.77 -12.98 -6.11
N ILE A 83 12.49 -12.60 -6.03
CA ILE A 83 11.88 -11.62 -6.94
C ILE A 83 12.59 -10.27 -6.82
N ILE A 84 12.81 -9.77 -5.60
CA ILE A 84 13.52 -8.50 -5.34
C ILE A 84 14.94 -8.52 -5.90
N GLN A 85 15.62 -9.65 -5.85
CA GLN A 85 16.96 -9.85 -6.41
C GLN A 85 16.96 -10.03 -7.95
N GLY A 86 15.80 -10.02 -8.62
CA GLY A 86 15.69 -10.27 -10.05
C GLY A 86 15.83 -11.74 -10.46
N ARG A 87 15.83 -12.67 -9.49
CA ARG A 87 16.01 -14.12 -9.68
C ARG A 87 14.68 -14.81 -9.96
N TYR A 88 13.94 -14.30 -10.94
CA TYR A 88 12.54 -14.66 -11.20
C TYR A 88 12.34 -16.16 -11.48
N LYS A 89 13.25 -16.79 -12.23
CA LYS A 89 13.15 -18.23 -12.54
C LYS A 89 13.23 -19.09 -11.28
N GLU A 90 14.13 -18.73 -10.36
CA GLU A 90 14.28 -19.46 -9.10
C GLU A 90 13.08 -19.24 -8.17
N ALA A 91 12.53 -18.01 -8.15
CA ALA A 91 11.29 -17.72 -7.43
C ALA A 91 10.13 -18.58 -7.98
N ILE A 92 9.97 -18.66 -9.30
CA ILE A 92 8.91 -19.47 -9.94
C ILE A 92 9.02 -20.95 -9.54
N GLU A 93 10.22 -21.53 -9.62
CA GLU A 93 10.42 -22.94 -9.26
C GLU A 93 10.16 -23.18 -7.76
N LEU A 94 10.58 -22.25 -6.90
CA LEU A 94 10.30 -22.32 -5.46
C LEU A 94 8.80 -22.23 -5.17
N TYR A 95 8.09 -21.26 -5.75
CA TYR A 95 6.65 -21.13 -5.53
C TYR A 95 5.85 -22.28 -6.14
N LYS A 96 6.26 -22.87 -7.27
CA LYS A 96 5.64 -24.09 -7.79
C LYS A 96 5.81 -25.29 -6.85
N LYS A 97 6.95 -25.38 -6.16
CA LYS A 97 7.14 -26.36 -5.10
C LYS A 97 6.18 -26.09 -3.93
N ILE A 98 6.04 -24.83 -3.50
CA ILE A 98 5.08 -24.45 -2.45
C ILE A 98 3.65 -24.83 -2.86
N GLU A 99 3.24 -24.52 -4.09
CA GLU A 99 1.91 -24.88 -4.62
C GLU A 99 1.68 -26.40 -4.66
N THR A 100 2.73 -27.20 -4.87
CA THR A 100 2.63 -28.67 -4.84
C THR A 100 2.45 -29.20 -3.41
N LEU A 101 3.10 -28.55 -2.42
CA LEU A 101 3.02 -28.93 -1.01
C LEU A 101 1.74 -28.44 -0.34
N GLU A 102 1.32 -27.22 -0.68
CA GLU A 102 0.13 -26.56 -0.15
C GLU A 102 -0.56 -25.80 -1.31
N PRO A 103 -1.49 -26.46 -2.02
CA PRO A 103 -2.16 -25.86 -3.16
C PRO A 103 -3.16 -24.78 -2.73
N ASN A 104 -3.55 -23.94 -3.69
CA ASN A 104 -4.61 -22.92 -3.54
C ASN A 104 -4.32 -21.82 -2.50
N ARG A 105 -3.04 -21.44 -2.34
CA ARG A 105 -2.67 -20.21 -1.63
C ARG A 105 -2.72 -19.02 -2.59
N TYR A 106 -3.53 -18.00 -2.29
CA TYR A 106 -3.62 -16.82 -3.15
C TYR A 106 -2.24 -16.16 -3.34
N SER A 107 -1.47 -16.03 -2.25
CA SER A 107 -0.15 -15.38 -2.26
C SER A 107 0.90 -16.15 -3.05
N THR A 108 0.80 -17.48 -3.07
CA THR A 108 1.67 -18.32 -3.92
C THR A 108 1.31 -18.12 -5.40
N ALA A 109 0.01 -18.13 -5.73
CA ALA A 109 -0.44 -17.92 -7.10
C ALA A 109 -0.11 -16.50 -7.61
N SER A 110 -0.30 -15.47 -6.78
CA SER A 110 0.01 -14.08 -7.15
C SER A 110 1.51 -13.89 -7.38
N ASN A 111 2.37 -14.39 -6.49
CA ASN A 111 3.81 -14.27 -6.64
C ASN A 111 4.37 -15.04 -7.86
N ILE A 112 3.79 -16.19 -8.22
CA ILE A 112 4.12 -16.87 -9.49
C ILE A 112 3.74 -15.97 -10.67
N GLY A 113 2.54 -15.37 -10.64
CA GLY A 113 2.07 -14.45 -11.66
C GLY A 113 2.99 -13.24 -11.83
N THR A 114 3.34 -12.56 -10.73
CA THR A 114 4.28 -11.43 -10.70
C THR A 114 5.66 -11.83 -11.23
N ALA A 115 6.21 -12.97 -10.83
CA ALA A 115 7.50 -13.43 -11.33
C ALA A 115 7.47 -13.74 -12.84
N TYR A 116 6.36 -14.30 -13.34
CA TYR A 116 6.16 -14.49 -14.78
C TYR A 116 6.00 -13.16 -15.54
N GLU A 117 5.35 -12.17 -14.94
CA GLU A 117 5.23 -10.83 -15.53
C GLU A 117 6.62 -10.19 -15.65
N LEU A 118 7.42 -10.24 -14.59
CA LEU A 118 8.74 -9.59 -14.53
C LEU A 118 9.77 -10.23 -15.47
N ILE A 119 9.61 -11.51 -15.82
CA ILE A 119 10.41 -12.16 -16.87
C ILE A 119 9.84 -11.95 -18.28
N GLY A 120 8.69 -11.25 -18.41
CA GLY A 120 8.05 -10.89 -19.68
C GLY A 120 7.08 -11.94 -20.24
N ASN A 121 6.79 -13.02 -19.51
CA ASN A 121 5.80 -14.02 -19.92
C ASN A 121 4.41 -13.64 -19.42
N ASN A 122 3.81 -12.63 -20.08
CA ASN A 122 2.52 -12.07 -19.69
C ASN A 122 1.36 -13.08 -19.78
N THR A 123 1.44 -14.07 -20.66
CA THR A 123 0.39 -15.10 -20.81
C THR A 123 0.31 -16.01 -19.59
N GLU A 124 1.44 -16.53 -19.11
CA GLU A 124 1.46 -17.32 -17.87
C GLU A 124 1.20 -16.43 -16.65
N ALA A 125 1.71 -15.20 -16.64
CA ALA A 125 1.40 -14.24 -15.59
C ALA A 125 -0.12 -14.08 -15.43
N LEU A 126 -0.84 -13.82 -16.53
CA LEU A 126 -2.29 -13.62 -16.51
C LEU A 126 -3.02 -14.84 -15.94
N LYS A 127 -2.63 -16.05 -16.36
CA LYS A 127 -3.22 -17.29 -15.87
C LYS A 127 -3.07 -17.45 -14.35
N TRP A 128 -1.90 -17.12 -13.81
CA TRP A 128 -1.62 -17.24 -12.37
C TRP A 128 -2.27 -16.14 -11.54
N ILE A 129 -2.29 -14.90 -12.03
CA ILE A 129 -3.03 -13.81 -11.38
C ILE A 129 -4.53 -14.10 -11.40
N GLU A 130 -5.11 -14.55 -12.51
CA GLU A 130 -6.52 -14.95 -12.56
C GLU A 130 -6.84 -16.12 -11.62
N LYS A 131 -5.87 -17.02 -11.38
CA LYS A 131 -6.01 -18.05 -10.34
C LYS A 131 -6.00 -17.43 -8.94
N ALA A 132 -5.09 -16.50 -8.65
CA ALA A 132 -5.02 -15.81 -7.36
C ALA A 132 -6.34 -15.08 -7.03
N VAL A 133 -6.88 -14.32 -8.01
CA VAL A 133 -8.17 -13.62 -7.89
C VAL A 133 -9.33 -14.58 -7.62
N LYS A 134 -9.33 -15.78 -8.22
CA LYS A 134 -10.36 -16.81 -7.96
C LYS A 134 -10.27 -17.39 -6.56
N ILE A 135 -9.07 -17.49 -6.00
CA ILE A 135 -8.85 -18.01 -4.64
C ILE A 135 -9.28 -16.96 -3.61
N ASP A 136 -8.81 -15.72 -3.78
CA ASP A 136 -9.16 -14.60 -2.92
C ASP A 136 -9.42 -13.33 -3.74
N PRO A 137 -10.70 -13.02 -4.04
CA PRO A 137 -11.08 -11.82 -4.77
C PRO A 137 -10.76 -10.51 -4.04
N LYS A 138 -10.51 -10.57 -2.72
CA LYS A 138 -10.22 -9.39 -1.89
C LYS A 138 -8.74 -9.17 -1.60
N SER A 139 -7.89 -10.05 -2.13
CA SER A 139 -6.44 -9.92 -2.01
C SER A 139 -5.96 -8.58 -2.57
N HIS A 140 -4.84 -8.07 -2.01
CA HIS A 140 -4.24 -6.80 -2.41
C HIS A 140 -5.22 -5.61 -2.40
N PHE A 141 -6.06 -5.51 -1.37
CA PHE A 141 -7.07 -4.44 -1.25
C PHE A 141 -8.03 -4.37 -2.44
N ASP A 142 -8.56 -5.53 -2.87
CA ASP A 142 -9.51 -5.64 -3.98
C ASP A 142 -8.95 -5.18 -5.36
N SER A 143 -7.64 -4.94 -5.50
CA SER A 143 -7.05 -4.23 -6.65
C SER A 143 -6.56 -5.11 -7.82
N GLU A 144 -6.54 -6.44 -7.66
CA GLU A 144 -5.94 -7.35 -8.66
C GLU A 144 -6.65 -7.35 -10.03
N TRP A 145 -7.87 -6.84 -10.12
CA TRP A 145 -8.53 -6.65 -11.42
C TRP A 145 -7.76 -5.67 -12.33
N ILE A 146 -7.08 -4.68 -11.75
CA ILE A 146 -6.21 -3.75 -12.49
C ILE A 146 -4.99 -4.51 -13.03
N HIS A 147 -4.37 -5.38 -12.22
CA HIS A 147 -3.26 -6.22 -12.67
C HIS A 147 -3.65 -7.13 -13.83
N VAL A 148 -4.82 -7.76 -13.74
CA VAL A 148 -5.41 -8.55 -14.83
C VAL A 148 -5.56 -7.71 -16.10
N ASN A 149 -6.08 -6.48 -16.00
CA ASN A 149 -6.23 -5.59 -17.15
C ASN A 149 -4.89 -5.13 -17.73
N ILE A 150 -3.89 -4.85 -16.89
CA ILE A 150 -2.52 -4.55 -17.31
C ILE A 150 -1.95 -5.71 -18.14
N LEU A 151 -2.05 -6.95 -17.65
CA LEU A 151 -1.55 -8.13 -18.34
C LEU A 151 -2.30 -8.35 -19.67
N ARG A 152 -3.61 -8.15 -19.68
CA ARG A 152 -4.42 -8.20 -20.92
C ARG A 152 -4.00 -7.13 -21.91
N ALA A 153 -3.72 -5.90 -21.48
CA ALA A 153 -3.23 -4.83 -22.35
C ALA A 153 -1.86 -5.20 -22.94
N LYS A 154 -0.94 -5.71 -22.11
CA LYS A 154 0.38 -6.20 -22.57
C LYS A 154 0.28 -7.31 -23.62
N ILE A 155 -0.68 -8.22 -23.49
CA ILE A 155 -0.91 -9.31 -24.44
C ILE A 155 -1.55 -8.80 -25.73
N LYS A 156 -2.55 -7.92 -25.63
CA LYS A 156 -3.34 -7.46 -26.77
C LYS A 156 -2.69 -6.30 -27.55
N GLY A 157 -1.72 -5.62 -26.96
CA GLY A 157 -0.92 -4.56 -27.59
C GLY A 157 -1.34 -3.14 -27.20
N ASP A 158 -0.51 -2.18 -27.60
CA ASP A 158 -0.51 -0.79 -27.13
C ASP A 158 -1.84 -0.03 -27.27
N GLN A 159 -2.67 -0.39 -28.24
CA GLN A 159 -4.00 0.22 -28.44
C GLN A 159 -4.94 0.04 -27.23
N PHE A 160 -4.65 -0.93 -26.36
CA PHE A 160 -5.39 -1.19 -25.12
C PHE A 160 -4.78 -0.49 -23.90
N ILE A 161 -3.73 0.31 -24.07
CA ILE A 161 -3.15 1.12 -22.99
C ILE A 161 -3.88 2.47 -22.96
N ASN A 162 -5.04 2.49 -22.30
CA ASN A 162 -5.85 3.70 -22.07
C ASN A 162 -6.73 3.52 -20.81
N SER A 163 -7.21 4.64 -20.25
CA SER A 163 -7.98 4.68 -19.00
C SER A 163 -9.20 3.75 -19.02
N GLU A 164 -9.97 3.78 -20.11
CA GLU A 164 -11.19 2.97 -20.26
C GLU A 164 -10.88 1.47 -20.19
N PHE A 165 -9.84 0.99 -20.89
CA PHE A 165 -9.50 -0.43 -20.87
C PHE A 165 -8.86 -0.86 -19.56
N LEU A 166 -7.98 -0.03 -18.99
CA LEU A 166 -7.24 -0.39 -17.79
C LEU A 166 -8.11 -0.30 -16.54
N LEU A 167 -8.96 0.72 -16.46
CA LEU A 167 -9.71 1.08 -15.25
C LEU A 167 -11.23 1.03 -15.40
N GLY A 168 -11.75 0.79 -16.60
CA GLY A 168 -13.20 0.83 -16.86
C GLY A 168 -13.80 2.23 -16.77
N ASN A 169 -12.98 3.28 -16.87
CA ASN A 169 -13.42 4.66 -16.77
C ASN A 169 -12.53 5.61 -17.62
N ASP A 170 -13.15 6.54 -18.34
CA ASP A 170 -12.50 7.66 -19.02
C ASP A 170 -12.53 8.94 -18.15
N PHE A 171 -11.44 9.71 -18.17
CA PHE A 171 -11.30 10.95 -17.38
C PHE A 171 -11.50 12.22 -18.21
N GLY A 172 -12.11 12.12 -19.38
CA GLY A 172 -12.32 13.22 -20.32
C GLY A 172 -11.04 13.70 -21.00
N LYS A 173 -11.22 14.49 -22.06
CA LYS A 173 -10.13 15.04 -22.90
C LYS A 173 -9.90 16.54 -22.69
N GLU A 174 -10.65 17.13 -21.77
CA GLU A 174 -10.61 18.56 -21.48
C GLU A 174 -9.65 18.91 -20.34
N LYS A 175 -9.39 20.21 -20.21
CA LYS A 175 -8.45 20.76 -19.21
C LYS A 175 -8.72 20.24 -17.80
N LEU A 176 -9.98 20.10 -17.39
CA LEU A 176 -10.35 19.52 -16.11
C LEU A 176 -10.70 18.03 -16.31
N PRO A 177 -10.20 17.12 -15.47
CA PRO A 177 -10.63 15.72 -15.50
C PRO A 177 -12.09 15.59 -15.06
N THR A 178 -12.82 14.68 -15.68
CA THR A 178 -14.24 14.41 -15.44
C THR A 178 -14.53 12.92 -15.50
N SER A 179 -15.45 12.43 -14.69
CA SER A 179 -15.96 11.05 -14.69
C SER A 179 -17.39 11.07 -14.14
N ASP A 180 -18.19 10.07 -14.49
CA ASP A 180 -19.54 9.84 -13.96
C ASP A 180 -19.54 9.09 -12.62
N MET A 181 -18.37 8.63 -12.15
CA MET A 181 -18.21 7.94 -10.87
C MET A 181 -18.57 8.83 -9.68
N GLN A 182 -19.14 8.22 -8.63
CA GLN A 182 -19.36 8.94 -7.37
C GLN A 182 -18.02 9.15 -6.64
N LYS A 183 -17.94 10.19 -5.82
CA LYS A 183 -16.71 10.50 -5.05
C LYS A 183 -16.21 9.31 -4.21
N LYS A 184 -17.11 8.51 -3.64
CA LYS A 184 -16.73 7.32 -2.87
C LYS A 184 -16.04 6.26 -3.75
N ASP A 185 -16.50 6.09 -4.98
CA ASP A 185 -15.97 5.08 -5.90
C ASP A 185 -14.61 5.54 -6.44
N LEU A 186 -14.42 6.85 -6.63
CA LEU A 186 -13.12 7.45 -6.94
C LEU A 186 -12.11 7.28 -5.80
N LEU A 187 -12.55 7.35 -4.53
CA LEU A 187 -11.68 7.10 -3.37
C LEU A 187 -11.21 5.64 -3.34
N THR A 188 -12.13 4.69 -3.59
CA THR A 188 -11.80 3.27 -3.71
C THR A 188 -10.84 3.02 -4.87
N LEU A 189 -11.15 3.53 -6.06
CA LEU A 189 -10.30 3.37 -7.25
C LEU A 189 -8.92 3.98 -7.04
N ARG A 190 -8.80 5.12 -6.33
CA ARG A 190 -7.49 5.68 -5.97
C ARG A 190 -6.66 4.71 -5.15
N GLN A 191 -7.26 4.08 -4.14
CA GLN A 191 -6.57 3.14 -3.26
C GLN A 191 -6.10 1.91 -4.01
N GLU A 192 -6.98 1.31 -4.81
CA GLU A 192 -6.66 0.15 -5.64
C GLU A 192 -5.53 0.46 -6.64
N LEU A 193 -5.64 1.60 -7.33
CA LEU A 193 -4.67 2.04 -8.32
C LEU A 193 -3.31 2.38 -7.69
N TYR A 194 -3.31 3.07 -6.55
CA TYR A 194 -2.09 3.35 -5.79
C TYR A 194 -1.38 2.05 -5.42
N TYR A 195 -2.10 1.09 -4.84
CA TYR A 195 -1.51 -0.17 -4.40
C TYR A 195 -0.80 -0.88 -5.58
N GLN A 196 -1.51 -1.03 -6.71
CA GLN A 196 -0.97 -1.68 -7.90
C GLN A 196 0.20 -0.91 -8.54
N LEU A 197 0.15 0.42 -8.54
CA LEU A 197 1.26 1.24 -9.03
C LEU A 197 2.47 1.15 -8.11
N ASN A 198 2.28 1.15 -6.79
CA ASN A 198 3.37 1.13 -5.82
C ASN A 198 4.14 -0.20 -5.89
N GLU A 199 3.42 -1.33 -5.91
CA GLU A 199 4.01 -2.66 -6.16
C GLU A 199 4.80 -2.70 -7.48
N ARG A 200 4.24 -2.12 -8.55
CA ARG A 200 4.84 -2.14 -9.88
C ARG A 200 6.08 -1.24 -10.01
N ILE A 201 6.03 -0.01 -9.52
CA ILE A 201 7.11 1.00 -9.61
C ILE A 201 8.37 0.55 -8.87
N THR A 202 8.20 -0.30 -7.87
CA THR A 202 9.30 -1.01 -7.20
C THR A 202 10.23 -1.68 -8.21
N PHE A 203 9.67 -2.39 -9.19
CA PHE A 203 10.42 -3.21 -10.15
C PHE A 203 10.56 -2.58 -11.54
N VAL A 204 9.57 -1.81 -11.98
CA VAL A 204 9.51 -1.21 -13.32
C VAL A 204 10.11 0.19 -13.30
N LYS A 205 11.13 0.44 -14.12
CA LYS A 205 11.77 1.76 -14.23
C LYS A 205 11.26 2.53 -15.45
N PRO A 206 11.27 3.87 -15.42
CA PRO A 206 10.97 4.68 -16.60
C PRO A 206 11.87 4.32 -17.79
N LYS A 207 11.37 4.27 -19.02
CA LYS A 207 9.99 4.56 -19.47
C LYS A 207 9.13 3.29 -19.53
N ASP A 208 7.86 3.41 -19.16
CA ASP A 208 6.85 2.35 -19.31
C ASP A 208 5.49 2.97 -19.61
N LYS A 209 4.87 2.59 -20.73
CA LYS A 209 3.62 3.20 -21.22
C LYS A 209 2.42 2.93 -20.31
N ILE A 210 2.37 1.76 -19.68
CA ILE A 210 1.27 1.38 -18.81
C ILE A 210 1.38 2.14 -17.50
N VAL A 211 2.57 2.15 -16.89
CA VAL A 211 2.82 2.92 -15.68
C VAL A 211 2.56 4.41 -15.93
N ALA A 212 3.03 4.94 -17.06
CA ALA A 212 2.76 6.31 -17.48
C ALA A 212 1.25 6.63 -17.56
N GLN A 213 0.47 5.77 -18.21
CA GLN A 213 -0.99 5.93 -18.34
C GLN A 213 -1.68 5.88 -16.96
N LEU A 214 -1.35 4.88 -16.15
CA LEU A 214 -1.94 4.67 -14.84
C LEU A 214 -1.60 5.80 -13.85
N LEU A 215 -0.37 6.33 -13.88
CA LEU A 215 0.00 7.51 -13.09
C LEU A 215 -0.78 8.75 -13.52
N PHE A 216 -0.98 8.93 -14.83
CA PHE A 216 -1.81 10.03 -15.33
C PHE A 216 -3.27 9.88 -14.86
N ASP A 217 -3.80 8.66 -14.86
CA ASP A 217 -5.14 8.37 -14.36
C ASP A 217 -5.26 8.57 -12.85
N LEU A 218 -4.24 8.19 -12.08
CA LEU A 218 -4.15 8.47 -10.65
C LEU A 218 -4.20 9.98 -10.38
N GLY A 219 -3.44 10.77 -11.14
CA GLY A 219 -3.49 12.23 -11.04
C GLY A 219 -4.86 12.82 -11.37
N ASN A 220 -5.60 12.23 -12.33
CA ASN A 220 -6.98 12.61 -12.63
C ASN A 220 -7.89 12.35 -11.43
N ILE A 221 -7.80 11.16 -10.84
CA ILE A 221 -8.59 10.75 -9.68
C ILE A 221 -8.30 11.65 -8.48
N SER A 222 -7.01 11.81 -8.12
CA SER A 222 -6.53 12.68 -7.03
C SER A 222 -7.04 14.11 -7.20
N TYR A 223 -7.04 14.65 -8.42
CA TYR A 223 -7.58 15.98 -8.69
C TYR A 223 -9.08 16.06 -8.42
N MET A 224 -9.85 15.09 -8.92
CA MET A 224 -11.32 15.07 -8.82
C MET A 224 -11.82 14.93 -7.37
N ILE A 225 -11.08 14.23 -6.51
CA ILE A 225 -11.43 14.08 -5.09
C ILE A 225 -11.02 15.29 -4.23
N GLY A 226 -10.14 16.15 -4.76
CA GLY A 226 -9.72 17.42 -4.15
C GLY A 226 -8.24 17.51 -3.78
N ASP A 227 -7.47 16.43 -3.94
CA ASP A 227 -6.07 16.30 -3.52
C ASP A 227 -5.13 16.79 -4.64
N LYS A 228 -5.17 18.11 -4.89
CA LYS A 228 -4.47 18.77 -6.00
C LYS A 228 -2.94 18.69 -5.92
N GLU A 229 -2.38 18.51 -4.73
CA GLU A 229 -0.95 18.35 -4.52
C GLU A 229 -0.49 16.97 -4.99
N GLU A 230 -1.11 15.89 -4.50
CA GLU A 230 -0.84 14.52 -4.97
C GLU A 230 -1.08 14.40 -6.47
N ALA A 231 -2.19 14.98 -6.96
CA ALA A 231 -2.49 15.00 -8.40
C ALA A 231 -1.35 15.59 -9.23
N MET A 232 -0.71 16.66 -8.74
CA MET A 232 0.43 17.26 -9.41
C MET A 232 1.64 16.32 -9.42
N GLU A 233 1.94 15.69 -8.29
CA GLU A 233 3.06 14.74 -8.20
C GLU A 233 2.82 13.52 -9.10
N ASP A 234 1.60 13.01 -9.16
CA ASP A 234 1.19 11.91 -10.03
C ASP A 234 1.37 12.26 -11.52
N TYR A 235 0.96 13.46 -11.95
CA TYR A 235 1.21 13.91 -13.32
C TYR A 235 2.71 14.04 -13.63
N GLN A 236 3.52 14.55 -12.70
CA GLN A 236 4.97 14.66 -12.90
C GLN A 236 5.62 13.27 -13.00
N LEU A 237 5.17 12.31 -12.20
CA LEU A 237 5.60 10.92 -12.32
C LEU A 237 5.15 10.33 -13.66
N ALA A 238 3.92 10.59 -14.12
CA ALA A 238 3.45 10.13 -15.41
C ALA A 238 4.33 10.65 -16.55
N GLU A 239 4.69 11.94 -16.56
CA GLU A 239 5.64 12.53 -17.52
C GLU A 239 7.01 11.84 -17.46
N LYS A 240 7.53 11.58 -16.25
CA LYS A 240 8.79 10.86 -16.04
C LYS A 240 8.75 9.45 -16.64
N TYR A 241 7.64 8.73 -16.50
CA TYR A 241 7.43 7.40 -17.08
C TYR A 241 7.15 7.44 -18.60
N GLY A 242 6.96 8.62 -19.17
CA GLY A 242 6.85 8.84 -20.60
C GLY A 242 5.44 9.15 -21.10
N TYR A 243 4.51 9.50 -20.22
CA TYR A 243 3.22 10.05 -20.63
C TYR A 243 3.46 11.39 -21.33
N ALA A 244 2.88 11.57 -22.51
CA ALA A 244 3.08 12.77 -23.31
C ALA A 244 1.81 13.15 -24.04
N GLY A 245 1.61 14.45 -24.23
CA GLY A 245 0.49 15.00 -25.00
C GLY A 245 -0.04 16.30 -24.42
N GLN A 246 -0.86 17.00 -25.20
CA GLN A 246 -1.39 18.32 -24.80
C GLN A 246 -2.24 18.27 -23.53
N ILE A 247 -2.83 17.12 -23.21
CA ILE A 247 -3.72 16.97 -22.05
C ILE A 247 -2.95 17.04 -20.73
N ILE A 248 -1.79 16.35 -20.64
CA ILE A 248 -1.00 16.37 -19.40
C ILE A 248 -0.39 17.74 -19.18
N GLU A 249 0.05 18.44 -20.23
CA GLU A 249 0.56 19.82 -20.14
C GLU A 249 -0.49 20.81 -19.60
N LYS A 250 -1.77 20.55 -19.86
CA LYS A 250 -2.89 21.36 -19.32
C LYS A 250 -3.16 20.99 -17.85
N ARG A 251 -3.15 19.70 -17.52
CA ARG A 251 -3.51 19.17 -16.18
C ARG A 251 -2.40 19.36 -15.15
N SER A 252 -1.14 19.18 -15.53
CA SER A 252 0.06 19.45 -14.70
C SER A 252 0.27 20.94 -14.40
N LYS A 253 -0.60 21.83 -14.89
CA LYS A 253 -0.59 23.28 -14.56
C LYS A 253 -1.83 23.73 -13.81
N LEU A 254 -2.74 22.82 -13.45
CA LEU A 254 -3.96 23.16 -12.71
C LEU A 254 -3.71 23.61 -11.28
N TYR A 255 -2.56 23.25 -10.73
CA TYR A 255 -2.11 23.62 -9.40
C TYR A 255 -0.68 24.14 -9.49
N SER A 256 -0.40 25.29 -8.88
CA SER A 256 0.96 25.80 -8.72
C SER A 256 1.11 26.17 -7.26
N PRO A 257 1.83 25.39 -6.46
CA PRO A 257 2.04 25.75 -5.07
C PRO A 257 2.86 27.04 -4.98
N LYS A 258 2.59 27.88 -3.99
CA LYS A 258 3.34 29.13 -3.77
C LYS A 258 4.78 28.79 -3.39
N VAL A 259 5.74 29.56 -3.92
CA VAL A 259 7.20 29.33 -3.93
C VAL A 259 7.88 29.07 -2.57
N ILE A 260 7.21 29.29 -1.43
CA ILE A 260 7.79 29.08 -0.08
C ILE A 260 7.98 27.59 0.25
N ASP A 261 7.36 26.70 -0.51
CA ASP A 261 7.11 25.32 -0.11
C ASP A 261 8.12 24.31 -0.73
N ASN A 262 9.03 24.76 -1.61
CA ASN A 262 10.03 23.86 -2.24
C ASN A 262 11.15 23.44 -1.29
N ILE A 263 11.51 24.27 -0.30
CA ILE A 263 12.54 23.92 0.69
C ILE A 263 11.95 23.02 1.77
N GLU A 264 10.74 23.32 2.25
CA GLU A 264 10.01 22.45 3.18
C GLU A 264 9.64 21.12 2.53
N ARG A 265 9.17 21.08 1.28
CA ARG A 265 8.93 19.82 0.57
C ARG A 265 10.20 19.01 0.35
N LYS A 266 11.34 19.62 0.04
CA LYS A 266 12.61 18.89 -0.07
C LYS A 266 13.07 18.34 1.28
N ILE A 267 12.88 19.08 2.38
CA ILE A 267 13.20 18.65 3.74
C ILE A 267 12.22 17.58 4.25
N VAL A 268 10.93 17.65 3.92
CA VAL A 268 9.93 16.62 4.24
C VAL A 268 10.18 15.36 3.41
N LYS A 269 10.58 15.49 2.14
CA LYS A 269 10.90 14.37 1.26
C LYS A 269 12.26 13.72 1.60
N GLU A 270 13.28 14.49 1.93
CA GLU A 270 14.55 13.94 2.46
C GLU A 270 14.39 13.42 3.89
N GLY A 271 13.53 14.06 4.69
CA GLY A 271 13.22 13.70 6.08
C GLY A 271 12.37 12.42 6.19
N LYS A 272 11.32 12.25 5.38
CA LYS A 272 10.50 11.02 5.33
C LYS A 272 11.31 9.81 4.88
N TYR A 273 12.28 10.00 3.98
CA TYR A 273 13.07 8.90 3.40
C TYR A 273 14.35 8.57 4.20
N GLN A 274 14.68 9.35 5.24
CA GLN A 274 15.86 9.12 6.11
C GLN A 274 15.52 8.78 7.57
N ILE A 275 14.28 8.41 7.90
CA ILE A 275 13.94 8.09 9.30
C ILE A 275 14.47 6.70 9.66
N LYS A 276 15.68 6.64 10.23
CA LYS A 276 15.93 5.70 11.33
C LYS A 276 14.93 6.05 12.43
N PRO A 277 14.22 5.07 13.03
CA PRO A 277 13.12 5.35 13.96
C PRO A 277 13.65 6.26 15.08
N THR A 278 13.17 7.51 15.10
CA THR A 278 13.62 8.47 16.11
C THR A 278 12.93 8.16 17.42
N ARG A 279 13.74 8.07 18.48
CA ARG A 279 13.42 7.83 19.90
C ARG A 279 12.25 8.67 20.49
N ARG A 280 11.71 9.62 19.71
CA ARG A 280 10.66 10.56 20.09
C ARG A 280 9.26 9.93 20.10
N SER A 281 8.96 8.93 19.26
CA SER A 281 7.65 8.26 19.28
C SER A 281 7.49 7.35 20.51
N GLN A 282 8.54 6.61 20.88
CA GLN A 282 8.55 5.75 22.07
C GLN A 282 8.31 6.51 23.37
N TRP A 283 8.79 7.76 23.48
CA TRP A 283 8.61 8.55 24.71
C TRP A 283 7.16 9.04 24.88
N MET A 284 6.47 9.35 23.78
CA MET A 284 5.05 9.71 23.80
C MET A 284 4.17 8.50 24.17
N GLU A 285 4.45 7.32 23.60
CA GLU A 285 3.74 6.08 23.95
C GLU A 285 3.97 5.69 25.42
N THR A 286 5.19 5.86 25.92
CA THR A 286 5.52 5.61 27.32
C THR A 286 4.79 6.59 28.24
N LEU A 287 4.73 7.88 27.89
CA LEU A 287 4.01 8.90 28.66
C LEU A 287 2.50 8.63 28.71
N VAL A 288 1.90 8.26 27.59
CA VAL A 288 0.47 7.89 27.52
C VAL A 288 0.19 6.66 28.38
N SER A 289 1.07 5.65 28.34
CA SER A 289 0.93 4.43 29.14
C SER A 289 1.05 4.69 30.64
N VAL A 290 2.01 5.52 31.05
CA VAL A 290 2.19 5.93 32.46
C VAL A 290 0.98 6.74 32.95
N PHE A 291 0.46 7.64 32.13
CA PHE A 291 -0.71 8.45 32.48
C PHE A 291 -1.97 7.59 32.65
N ALA A 292 -2.18 6.60 31.77
CA ALA A 292 -3.30 5.66 31.86
C ALA A 292 -3.22 4.79 33.15
N LEU A 293 -2.03 4.36 33.56
CA LEU A 293 -1.80 3.65 34.82
C LEU A 293 -2.12 4.50 36.07
N ILE A 294 -1.74 5.77 36.05
CA ILE A 294 -2.02 6.70 37.16
C ILE A 294 -3.53 6.96 37.27
N VAL A 295 -4.21 7.20 36.15
CA VAL A 295 -5.65 7.46 36.11
C VAL A 295 -6.45 6.22 36.56
N SER A 296 -6.10 5.04 36.08
CA SER A 296 -6.75 3.79 36.51
C SER A 296 -6.57 3.51 38.00
N GLY A 297 -5.36 3.75 38.55
CA GLY A 297 -5.10 3.67 39.99
C GLY A 297 -5.94 4.65 40.82
N LEU A 298 -6.09 5.90 40.35
CA LEU A 298 -6.93 6.92 40.98
C LEU A 298 -8.42 6.54 40.97
N ILE A 299 -8.91 5.98 39.86
CA ILE A 299 -10.30 5.51 39.74
C ILE A 299 -10.54 4.37 40.74
N ILE A 300 -9.66 3.37 40.82
CA ILE A 300 -9.78 2.27 41.78
C ILE A 300 -9.75 2.77 43.22
N PHE A 301 -8.86 3.72 43.53
CA PHE A 301 -8.75 4.31 44.86
C PHE A 301 -10.01 5.09 45.27
N ILE A 302 -10.53 5.93 44.37
CA ILE A 302 -11.78 6.69 44.61
C ILE A 302 -12.95 5.72 44.77
N PHE A 303 -13.04 4.69 43.93
CA PHE A 303 -14.10 3.69 44.01
C PHE A 303 -14.06 2.93 45.35
N ARG A 304 -12.88 2.45 45.77
CA ARG A 304 -12.72 1.76 47.07
C ARG A 304 -12.99 2.64 48.28
N LYS A 305 -12.57 3.91 48.24
CA LYS A 305 -12.61 4.78 49.42
C LYS A 305 -13.91 5.55 49.59
N LYS A 306 -14.59 5.90 48.49
CA LYS A 306 -15.79 6.75 48.52
C LYS A 306 -17.05 6.02 48.09
N ILE A 307 -16.98 5.14 47.09
CA ILE A 307 -18.18 4.54 46.49
C ILE A 307 -18.52 3.20 47.15
N PHE A 308 -17.53 2.33 47.33
CA PHE A 308 -17.71 1.00 47.94
C PHE A 308 -18.31 1.01 49.36
N PRO A 309 -17.96 1.95 50.26
CA PRO A 309 -18.58 2.02 51.59
C PRO A 309 -20.05 2.48 51.57
N MET A 310 -20.49 3.16 50.51
CA MET A 310 -21.88 3.64 50.36
C MET A 310 -22.81 2.57 49.74
N LEU A 311 -22.24 1.44 49.30
CA LEU A 311 -22.96 0.29 48.74
C LEU A 311 -23.16 -0.85 49.76
N LYS A 312 -22.68 -0.67 51.00
CA LYS A 312 -22.99 -1.51 52.17
C LYS A 312 -24.07 -0.84 53.01
#